data_AF-A0A7W7P345-F1
#
_entry.id   AF-A0A7W7P345-F1
#
_cell.length_a   1.000
_cell.length_b   1.000
_cell.length_c   1.000
_cell.angle_alpha   90.00
_cell.angle_beta   90.00
_cell.angle_gamma   90.00
#
_symmetry.space_group_name_H-M   'P 1'
#
loop_
_entity.id
_entity.type
_entity.pdbx_description
1 polymer ?
#
loop_
_entity_poly.entity_id
_entity_poly.type
_entity_poly.pdbx_seq_one_letter_code
_entity_poly.pdbx_strand_id
1 'polypeptide(L)'
;MSRSDRTKVGVGHLIDTIWKTLPADHPLRKIKQHLPLPIEESLLKIGSEAVDYCVSKGAKPNMTLDEESSKTWKRLVGAWVHYQKYSGRATKVSRAVIAQHVEMDASSITNFINGKRALTQGASIQLANFFGFSPIDIRPDIGSQFARKLAEKGQHKSILIERQLNSIEALLKESEAAPGDPIYGHLTEIRNLIQA
;
A
#
# COMPACT_ATOMS: atom_id res chain seq x y z
N MET A 1 26.55 36.00 4.42
CA MET A 1 26.32 34.54 4.36
C MET A 1 24.84 34.29 4.08
N SER A 2 24.55 33.42 3.11
CA SER A 2 23.24 33.23 2.46
C SER A 2 22.16 32.67 3.39
N ARG A 3 20.96 33.29 3.37
CA ARG A 3 19.70 32.79 3.96
C ARG A 3 19.17 31.57 3.20
N SER A 4 19.87 30.45 3.22
CA SER A 4 19.36 29.21 2.64
C SER A 4 19.60 28.00 3.53
N ASP A 5 19.21 28.10 4.80
CA ASP A 5 18.70 26.92 5.50
C ASP A 5 17.35 26.56 4.87
N ARG A 6 17.41 26.01 3.64
CA ARG A 6 16.27 25.30 3.05
C ARG A 6 15.98 24.16 4.01
N THR A 7 14.91 24.27 4.77
CA THR A 7 14.27 23.18 5.51
C THR A 7 14.34 21.93 4.63
N LYS A 8 15.17 20.94 5.02
CA LYS A 8 15.26 19.69 4.27
C LYS A 8 13.86 19.09 4.23
N VAL A 9 13.21 19.16 3.08
CA VAL A 9 11.84 18.66 2.93
C VAL A 9 11.91 17.13 3.04
N GLY A 10 11.32 16.58 4.10
CA GLY A 10 11.26 15.13 4.31
C GLY A 10 10.29 14.47 3.34
N VAL A 11 10.58 13.20 2.97
CA VAL A 11 9.70 12.36 2.15
C VAL A 11 8.27 12.38 2.67
N GLY A 12 8.07 12.31 3.99
CA GLY A 12 6.72 12.35 4.56
C GLY A 12 5.94 13.61 4.21
N HIS A 13 6.58 14.78 4.20
CA HIS A 13 5.87 16.04 3.91
C HIS A 13 5.40 16.06 2.45
N LEU A 14 6.23 15.55 1.55
CA LEU A 14 5.90 15.44 0.13
C LEU A 14 4.84 14.37 -0.11
N ILE A 15 4.88 13.23 0.58
CA ILE A 15 3.81 12.21 0.53
C ILE A 15 2.48 12.79 0.98
N ASP A 16 2.44 13.51 2.10
CA ASP A 16 1.19 14.09 2.63
C ASP A 16 0.57 15.09 1.63
N THR A 17 1.40 15.73 0.80
CA THR A 17 0.98 16.73 -0.19
C THR A 17 0.99 16.21 -1.62
N ILE A 18 1.29 14.93 -1.86
CA ILE A 18 1.61 14.39 -3.18
C ILE A 18 0.48 14.64 -4.20
N TRP A 19 -0.77 14.37 -3.82
CA TRP A 19 -1.93 14.56 -4.70
C TRP A 19 -2.20 16.01 -5.09
N LYS A 20 -1.70 16.99 -4.33
CA LYS A 20 -1.81 18.42 -4.65
C LYS A 20 -0.71 18.90 -5.59
N THR A 21 0.45 18.22 -5.58
CA THR A 21 1.66 18.68 -6.28
C THR A 21 2.01 17.85 -7.50
N LEU A 22 1.44 16.64 -7.62
CA LEU A 22 1.72 15.73 -8.73
C LEU A 22 1.37 16.38 -10.09
N PRO A 23 2.24 16.28 -11.10
CA PRO A 23 1.90 16.59 -12.48
C PRO A 23 0.64 15.85 -12.96
N ALA A 24 -0.10 16.43 -13.90
CA ALA A 24 -1.37 15.88 -14.39
C ALA A 24 -1.20 14.52 -15.12
N ASP A 25 -0.04 14.31 -15.73
CA ASP A 25 0.35 13.13 -16.50
C ASP A 25 1.09 12.07 -15.67
N HIS A 26 1.39 12.35 -14.39
CA HIS A 26 2.20 11.49 -13.54
C HIS A 26 1.58 10.09 -13.35
N PRO A 27 2.35 8.99 -13.41
CA PRO A 27 1.85 7.61 -13.30
C PRO A 27 0.96 7.34 -12.07
N LEU A 28 1.32 7.90 -10.91
CA LEU A 28 0.52 7.82 -9.66
C LEU A 28 -0.94 8.27 -9.82
N ARG A 29 -1.24 9.20 -10.74
CA ARG A 29 -2.63 9.61 -10.99
C ARG A 29 -3.47 8.49 -11.61
N LYS A 30 -2.85 7.54 -12.31
CA LYS A 30 -3.50 6.40 -12.99
C LYS A 30 -3.71 5.18 -12.09
N ILE A 31 -3.27 5.19 -10.83
CA ILE A 31 -3.51 4.09 -9.88
C ILE A 31 -5.00 3.84 -9.76
N LYS A 32 -5.47 2.59 -9.92
CA LYS A 32 -6.87 2.16 -9.74
C LYS A 32 -7.23 2.00 -8.25
N GLN A 33 -8.52 2.09 -7.91
CA GLN A 33 -9.01 1.83 -6.55
C GLN A 33 -8.74 0.39 -6.12
N HIS A 34 -9.05 -0.56 -7.00
CA HIS A 34 -8.68 -1.96 -6.83
C HIS A 34 -7.30 -2.19 -7.46
N LEU A 35 -6.34 -2.64 -6.66
CA LEU A 35 -5.00 -2.94 -7.14
C LEU A 35 -4.99 -4.30 -7.85
N PRO A 36 -4.25 -4.44 -8.98
CA PRO A 36 -4.09 -5.73 -9.62
C PRO A 36 -3.25 -6.66 -8.74
N LEU A 37 -3.55 -7.96 -8.81
CA LEU A 37 -2.71 -9.01 -8.24
C LEU A 37 -1.44 -9.17 -9.09
N PRO A 38 -0.28 -9.51 -8.48
CA PRO A 38 -0.04 -9.56 -7.03
C PRO A 38 -0.04 -8.16 -6.38
N ILE A 39 -0.72 -8.02 -5.23
CA ILE A 39 -0.91 -6.72 -4.55
C ILE A 39 0.44 -6.17 -4.06
N GLU A 40 1.33 -7.03 -3.57
CA GLU A 40 2.65 -6.66 -3.07
C GLU A 40 3.53 -5.96 -4.11
N GLU A 41 3.43 -6.36 -5.39
CA GLU A 41 4.14 -5.72 -6.49
C GLU A 41 3.50 -4.39 -6.88
N SER A 42 2.16 -4.34 -6.87
CA SER A 42 1.43 -3.08 -7.06
C SER A 42 1.80 -2.04 -6.01
N LEU A 43 1.83 -2.44 -4.73
CA LEU A 43 2.23 -1.57 -3.62
C LEU A 43 3.70 -1.15 -3.72
N LEU A 44 4.60 -2.07 -4.07
CA LEU A 44 6.01 -1.76 -4.25
C LEU A 44 6.23 -0.74 -5.38
N LYS A 45 5.52 -0.91 -6.51
CA LYS A 45 5.58 0.03 -7.64
C LYS A 45 5.06 1.41 -7.26
N ILE A 46 3.90 1.50 -6.63
CA ILE A 46 3.32 2.77 -6.17
C ILE A 46 4.25 3.46 -5.18
N GLY A 47 4.78 2.70 -4.22
CA GLY A 47 5.69 3.21 -3.20
C GLY A 47 7.00 3.73 -3.79
N SER A 48 7.60 2.97 -4.71
CA SER A 48 8.82 3.37 -5.41
C SER A 48 8.61 4.67 -6.17
N GLU A 49 7.56 4.73 -6.99
CA GLU A 49 7.21 5.90 -7.80
C GLU A 49 6.95 7.15 -6.92
N ALA A 50 6.27 6.99 -5.78
CA ALA A 50 6.05 8.08 -4.83
C ALA A 50 7.35 8.57 -4.18
N VAL A 51 8.22 7.65 -3.78
CA VAL A 51 9.54 8.00 -3.21
C VAL A 51 10.41 8.68 -4.24
N ASP A 52 10.47 8.18 -5.47
CA ASP A 52 11.28 8.74 -6.56
C ASP A 52 10.79 10.15 -6.91
N TYR A 53 9.48 10.37 -6.96
CA TYR A 53 8.91 11.71 -7.07
C TYR A 53 9.37 12.61 -5.91
N CYS A 54 9.33 12.15 -4.66
CA CYS A 54 9.78 12.93 -3.52
C CYS A 54 11.28 13.29 -3.60
N VAL A 55 12.11 12.33 -4.02
CA VAL A 55 13.56 12.52 -4.23
C VAL A 55 13.82 13.54 -5.34
N SER A 56 13.07 13.49 -6.43
CA SER A 56 13.15 14.48 -7.53
C SER A 56 12.81 15.92 -7.06
N LYS A 57 12.03 16.05 -5.98
CA LYS A 57 11.70 17.34 -5.33
C LYS A 57 12.66 17.71 -4.21
N GLY A 58 13.76 16.97 -4.03
CA GLY A 58 14.84 17.29 -3.10
C GLY A 58 14.76 16.57 -1.74
N ALA A 59 13.85 15.61 -1.56
CA ALA A 59 13.89 14.78 -0.36
C ALA A 59 15.08 13.84 -0.37
N LYS A 60 15.62 13.58 0.83
CA LYS A 60 16.71 12.63 1.05
C LYS A 60 16.24 11.59 2.06
N PRO A 61 15.79 10.40 1.63
CA PRO A 61 15.60 9.28 2.55
C PRO A 61 16.96 8.97 3.19
N ASN A 62 16.98 8.87 4.51
CA ASN A 62 18.20 8.91 5.31
C ASN A 62 18.72 7.52 5.72
N MET A 63 18.15 6.43 5.20
CA MET A 63 18.53 5.08 5.60
C MET A 63 19.26 4.31 4.51
N THR A 64 20.32 3.63 4.94
CA THR A 64 20.81 2.38 4.38
C THR A 64 19.96 1.23 4.95
N LEU A 65 18.78 1.01 4.37
CA LEU A 65 18.01 -0.20 4.60
C LEU A 65 18.66 -1.35 3.83
N ASP A 66 18.62 -2.57 4.37
CA ASP A 66 18.81 -3.76 3.54
C ASP A 66 17.71 -3.83 2.46
N GLU A 67 17.93 -4.65 1.44
CA GLU A 67 17.05 -4.72 0.28
C GLU A 67 15.60 -5.03 0.66
N GLU A 68 15.36 -5.96 1.60
CA GLU A 68 14.01 -6.38 1.96
C GLU A 68 13.30 -5.37 2.87
N SER A 69 14.02 -4.78 3.81
CA SER A 69 13.49 -3.69 4.64
C SER A 69 13.17 -2.46 3.78
N SER A 70 13.95 -2.20 2.72
CA SER A 70 13.65 -1.17 1.73
C SER A 70 12.38 -1.49 0.94
N LYS A 71 12.21 -2.73 0.46
CA LYS A 71 10.99 -3.17 -0.23
C LYS A 71 9.75 -3.06 0.67
N THR A 72 9.86 -3.50 1.92
CA THR A 72 8.81 -3.37 2.94
C THR A 72 8.41 -1.92 3.15
N TRP A 73 9.40 -1.04 3.35
CA TRP A 73 9.16 0.40 3.53
C TRP A 73 8.42 0.99 2.33
N LYS A 74 8.87 0.67 1.10
CA LYS A 74 8.21 1.12 -0.12
C LYS A 74 6.78 0.59 -0.24
N ARG A 75 6.52 -0.69 0.03
CA ARG A 75 5.14 -1.24 0.03
C ARG A 75 4.23 -0.50 1.00
N LEU A 76 4.70 -0.19 2.22
CA LEU A 76 3.94 0.61 3.19
C LEU A 76 3.72 2.06 2.74
N VAL A 77 4.72 2.68 2.11
CA VAL A 77 4.54 4.01 1.48
C VAL A 77 3.50 3.92 0.36
N GLY A 78 3.52 2.86 -0.44
CA GLY A 78 2.52 2.61 -1.48
C GLY A 78 1.11 2.47 -0.91
N ALA A 79 0.97 1.71 0.18
CA ALA A 79 -0.28 1.53 0.90
C ALA A 79 -0.81 2.86 1.45
N TRP A 80 0.07 3.68 2.04
CA TRP A 80 -0.28 5.02 2.51
C TRP A 80 -0.79 5.92 1.37
N VAL A 81 -0.03 5.99 0.27
CA VAL A 81 -0.37 6.83 -0.89
C VAL A 81 -1.72 6.40 -1.49
N HIS A 82 -1.95 5.10 -1.61
CA HIS A 82 -3.22 4.53 -2.07
C HIS A 82 -4.37 4.84 -1.11
N TYR A 83 -4.18 4.61 0.18
CA TYR A 83 -5.17 4.93 1.23
C TYR A 83 -5.57 6.41 1.21
N GLN A 84 -4.62 7.32 1.09
CA GLN A 84 -4.91 8.77 1.02
C GLN A 84 -5.68 9.15 -0.25
N LYS A 85 -5.52 8.40 -1.35
CA LYS A 85 -6.27 8.63 -2.59
C LYS A 85 -7.72 8.17 -2.48
N TYR A 86 -7.96 7.04 -1.82
CA TYR A 86 -9.24 6.32 -1.89
C TYR A 86 -10.01 6.16 -0.59
N SER A 87 -9.48 6.62 0.55
CA SER A 87 -10.14 6.46 1.86
C SER A 87 -11.48 7.18 2.02
N GLY A 88 -11.97 7.92 1.01
CA GLY A 88 -13.28 8.59 1.03
C GLY A 88 -13.43 9.68 2.11
N ARG A 89 -12.44 9.84 2.99
CA ARG A 89 -12.41 10.85 4.04
C ARG A 89 -12.06 12.18 3.39
N ALA A 90 -13.00 13.12 3.44
CA ALA A 90 -12.83 14.49 2.95
C ALA A 90 -11.59 15.19 3.55
N THR A 91 -11.11 14.70 4.70
CA THR A 91 -9.88 15.13 5.36
C THR A 91 -8.81 14.05 5.27
N LYS A 92 -7.66 14.41 4.68
CA LYS A 92 -6.43 13.61 4.71
C LYS A 92 -6.15 13.18 6.15
N VAL A 93 -5.95 11.88 6.37
CA VAL A 93 -5.62 11.37 7.70
C VAL A 93 -4.22 11.83 8.06
N SER A 94 -4.07 12.55 9.18
CA SER A 94 -2.78 13.05 9.63
C SER A 94 -1.91 11.92 10.21
N ARG A 95 -0.59 12.11 10.21
CA ARG A 95 0.33 11.13 10.81
C ARG A 95 0.06 10.89 12.29
N ALA A 96 -0.42 11.91 13.01
CA ALA A 96 -0.79 11.79 14.42
C ALA A 96 -1.99 10.85 14.61
N VAL A 97 -3.00 10.94 13.73
CA VAL A 97 -4.16 10.04 13.77
C VAL A 97 -3.76 8.60 13.45
N ILE A 98 -2.86 8.41 12.48
CA ILE A 98 -2.31 7.07 12.16
C ILE A 98 -1.57 6.54 13.40
N ALA A 99 -0.65 7.32 13.94
CA ALA A 99 0.15 6.95 15.10
C ALA A 99 -0.71 6.54 16.31
N GLN A 100 -1.79 7.29 16.59
CA GLN A 100 -2.75 6.95 17.62
C GLN A 100 -3.48 5.63 17.36
N HIS A 101 -3.89 5.35 16.12
CA HIS A 101 -4.60 4.11 15.78
C HIS A 101 -3.70 2.87 15.88
N VAL A 102 -2.41 3.02 15.55
CA VAL A 102 -1.46 1.91 15.62
C VAL A 102 -0.69 1.88 16.95
N GLU A 103 -1.09 2.69 17.94
CA GLU A 103 -0.44 2.76 19.27
C GLU A 103 1.08 3.01 19.18
N MET A 104 1.49 3.89 18.27
CA MET A 104 2.87 4.28 18.04
C MET A 104 3.10 5.76 18.32
N ASP A 105 4.34 6.13 18.66
CA ASP A 105 4.72 7.54 18.69
C ASP A 105 4.64 8.19 17.31
N ALA A 106 4.11 9.42 17.25
CA ALA A 106 4.07 10.21 16.01
C ALA A 106 5.47 10.48 15.43
N SER A 107 6.49 10.54 16.30
CA SER A 107 7.90 10.63 15.91
C SER A 107 8.38 9.36 15.20
N SER A 108 7.91 8.18 15.63
CA SER A 108 8.21 6.89 15.00
C SER A 108 7.60 6.80 13.60
N ILE A 109 6.34 7.20 13.43
CA ILE A 109 5.70 7.30 12.10
C ILE A 109 6.45 8.28 11.20
N THR A 110 6.84 9.43 11.74
CA THR A 110 7.60 10.45 10.99
C THR A 110 8.99 9.96 10.60
N ASN A 111 9.69 9.25 11.46
CA ASN A 111 11.00 8.68 11.15
C ASN A 111 10.87 7.56 10.11
N PHE A 112 9.86 6.70 10.25
CA PHE A 112 9.57 5.66 9.28
C PHE A 112 9.27 6.21 7.88
N ILE A 113 8.29 7.13 7.74
CA ILE A 113 7.89 7.63 6.41
C ILE A 113 9.03 8.39 5.71
N ASN A 114 9.93 9.00 6.49
CA ASN A 114 11.13 9.66 5.97
C ASN A 114 12.27 8.68 5.63
N GLY A 115 12.06 7.38 5.78
CA GLY A 115 13.10 6.37 5.63
C GLY A 115 14.28 6.68 6.54
N LYS A 116 14.03 6.97 7.82
CA LYS A 116 15.05 7.16 8.88
C LYS A 116 15.17 5.95 9.82
N ARG A 117 14.10 5.16 9.96
CA ARG A 117 14.11 3.92 10.75
C ARG A 117 13.20 2.86 10.13
N ALA A 118 13.63 1.59 10.13
CA ALA A 118 12.79 0.45 9.82
C ALA A 118 11.77 0.24 10.94
N LEU A 119 10.57 -0.19 10.58
CA LEU A 119 9.57 -0.56 11.57
C LEU A 119 9.82 -1.97 12.08
N THR A 120 9.37 -2.22 13.31
CA THR A 120 9.24 -3.58 13.80
C THR A 120 8.20 -4.34 12.98
N GLN A 121 8.25 -5.67 13.00
CA GLN A 121 7.24 -6.50 12.34
C GLN A 121 5.83 -6.17 12.85
N GLY A 122 5.66 -5.99 14.16
CA GLY A 122 4.37 -5.63 14.77
C GLY A 122 3.81 -4.31 14.26
N ALA A 123 4.64 -3.26 14.22
CA ALA A 123 4.26 -1.95 13.69
C ALA A 123 3.91 -2.01 12.19
N SER A 124 4.64 -2.81 11.42
CA SER A 124 4.35 -3.01 9.98
C SER A 124 3.00 -3.68 9.77
N ILE A 125 2.66 -4.68 10.59
CA ILE A 125 1.35 -5.38 10.57
C ILE A 125 0.22 -4.41 10.92
N GLN A 126 0.37 -3.62 11.99
CA GLN A 126 -0.65 -2.66 12.42
C GLN A 126 -0.91 -1.59 11.34
N LEU A 127 0.13 -1.07 10.70
CA LEU A 127 -0.02 -0.13 9.59
C LEU A 127 -0.67 -0.77 8.36
N ALA A 128 -0.29 -2.00 7.99
CA ALA A 128 -0.92 -2.72 6.89
C ALA A 128 -2.44 -2.81 7.09
N ASN A 129 -2.85 -3.27 8.26
CA ASN A 129 -4.26 -3.39 8.64
C ASN A 129 -4.96 -2.02 8.63
N PHE A 130 -4.32 -0.98 9.18
CA PHE A 130 -4.86 0.38 9.17
C PHE A 130 -5.14 0.88 7.75
N PHE A 131 -4.27 0.57 6.79
CA PHE A 131 -4.43 0.95 5.38
C PHE A 131 -5.38 0.02 4.59
N GLY A 132 -5.91 -1.04 5.22
CA GLY A 132 -6.81 -2.00 4.56
C GLY A 132 -6.11 -3.06 3.72
N PHE A 133 -4.81 -3.30 3.95
CA PHE A 133 -4.02 -4.34 3.30
C PHE A 133 -3.70 -5.48 4.26
N SER A 134 -3.47 -6.69 3.72
CA SER A 134 -3.00 -7.81 4.54
C SER A 134 -1.52 -7.62 4.83
N PRO A 135 -1.04 -8.05 6.00
CA PRO A 135 0.38 -8.06 6.31
C PRO A 135 1.26 -8.76 5.28
N ILE A 136 0.76 -9.80 4.59
CA ILE A 136 1.52 -10.50 3.54
C ILE A 136 1.76 -9.61 2.31
N ASP A 137 0.86 -8.67 2.03
CA ASP A 137 0.99 -7.73 0.91
C ASP A 137 2.13 -6.72 1.17
N ILE A 138 2.52 -6.54 2.43
CA ILE A 138 3.60 -5.64 2.88
C ILE A 138 4.90 -6.42 3.15
N ARG A 139 4.78 -7.59 3.77
CA ARG A 139 5.85 -8.50 4.15
C ARG A 139 5.57 -9.90 3.58
N PRO A 140 5.84 -10.15 2.28
CA PRO A 140 5.61 -11.47 1.69
C PRO A 140 6.43 -12.57 2.37
N ASP A 141 7.59 -12.21 2.91
CA ASP A 141 8.51 -13.09 3.65
C ASP A 141 7.91 -13.71 4.91
N ILE A 142 6.94 -13.05 5.55
CA ILE A 142 6.24 -13.61 6.73
C ILE A 142 4.99 -14.41 6.34
N GLY A 143 4.75 -14.60 5.04
CA GLY A 143 3.54 -15.22 4.50
C GLY A 143 3.25 -16.61 5.06
N SER A 144 4.26 -17.45 5.25
CA SER A 144 4.10 -18.80 5.84
C SER A 144 3.69 -18.76 7.31
N GLN A 145 4.24 -17.82 8.10
CA GLN A 145 3.90 -17.64 9.51
C GLN A 145 2.50 -17.05 9.68
N PHE A 146 2.15 -16.09 8.82
CA PHE A 146 0.83 -15.47 8.83
C PHE A 146 -0.24 -16.45 8.36
N ALA A 147 0.08 -17.25 7.35
CA ALA A 147 -0.78 -18.32 6.88
C ALA A 147 -1.06 -19.35 7.98
N ARG A 148 -0.04 -19.77 8.70
CA ARG A 148 -0.20 -20.67 9.84
C ARG A 148 -1.08 -20.08 10.93
N LYS A 149 -0.90 -18.80 11.30
CA LYS A 149 -1.76 -18.12 12.28
C LYS A 149 -3.21 -17.94 11.84
N LEU A 150 -3.44 -17.66 10.55
CA LEU A 150 -4.78 -17.57 9.99
C LEU A 150 -5.46 -18.94 9.95
N ALA A 151 -4.71 -20.02 9.66
CA ALA A 151 -5.21 -21.39 9.74
C ALA A 151 -5.59 -21.77 11.17
N GLU A 152 -4.74 -21.45 12.14
CA GLU A 152 -4.97 -21.71 13.58
C GLU A 152 -6.19 -20.93 14.11
N LYS A 153 -6.53 -19.78 13.52
CA LYS A 153 -7.73 -18.98 13.87
C LYS A 153 -8.98 -19.33 13.07
N GLY A 154 -8.92 -20.29 12.14
CA GLY A 154 -10.06 -20.64 11.26
C GLY A 154 -10.48 -19.55 10.26
N GLN A 155 -9.73 -18.44 10.17
CA GLN A 155 -10.04 -17.27 9.33
C GLN A 155 -9.35 -17.30 7.96
N HIS A 156 -8.42 -18.24 7.74
CA HIS A 156 -7.62 -18.29 6.52
C HIS A 156 -8.41 -18.54 5.25
N LYS A 157 -9.41 -19.44 5.35
CA LYS A 157 -10.27 -19.74 4.21
C LYS A 157 -11.09 -18.51 3.83
N SER A 158 -11.71 -17.81 4.78
CA SER A 158 -12.60 -16.67 4.49
C SER A 158 -11.87 -15.50 3.82
N ILE A 159 -10.71 -15.06 4.31
CA ILE A 159 -10.01 -13.89 3.75
C ILE A 159 -9.41 -14.19 2.37
N LEU A 160 -8.84 -15.40 2.19
CA LEU A 160 -8.29 -15.81 0.90
C LEU A 160 -9.39 -15.99 -0.15
N ILE A 161 -10.52 -16.58 0.24
CA ILE A 161 -11.72 -16.76 -0.59
C ILE A 161 -12.33 -15.40 -0.97
N GLU A 162 -12.52 -14.49 -0.02
CA GLU A 162 -13.04 -13.14 -0.29
C GLU A 162 -12.12 -12.35 -1.24
N ARG A 163 -10.80 -12.51 -1.10
CA ARG A 163 -9.83 -11.87 -2.01
C ARG A 163 -9.88 -12.44 -3.42
N GLN A 164 -9.99 -13.77 -3.54
CA GLN A 164 -10.13 -14.43 -4.83
C GLN A 164 -11.46 -14.06 -5.50
N LEU A 165 -12.56 -14.03 -4.75
CA LEU A 165 -13.87 -13.60 -5.23
C LEU A 165 -13.86 -12.14 -5.71
N ASN A 166 -13.34 -11.21 -4.92
CA ASN A 166 -13.24 -9.80 -5.32
C ASN A 166 -12.39 -9.59 -6.57
N SER A 167 -11.32 -10.39 -6.74
CA SER A 167 -10.47 -10.33 -7.93
C SER A 167 -11.17 -10.88 -9.16
N ILE A 168 -11.91 -11.98 -9.02
CA ILE A 168 -12.72 -12.57 -10.08
C ILE A 168 -13.86 -11.62 -10.48
N GLU A 169 -14.54 -11.00 -9.52
CA GLU A 169 -15.59 -10.02 -9.79
C GLU A 169 -15.08 -8.77 -10.52
N ALA A 170 -13.87 -8.30 -10.18
CA ALA A 170 -13.25 -7.20 -10.90
C ALA A 170 -12.93 -7.57 -12.35
N LEU A 171 -12.39 -8.78 -12.58
CA LEU A 171 -12.11 -9.29 -13.92
C LEU A 171 -13.40 -9.53 -14.73
N LEU A 172 -14.47 -10.00 -14.09
CA LEU A 172 -15.78 -10.18 -14.73
C LEU A 172 -16.35 -8.83 -15.20
N LYS A 173 -16.29 -7.77 -14.37
CA LYS A 173 -16.72 -6.43 -14.78
C LYS A 173 -15.90 -5.86 -15.92
N GLU A 174 -14.60 -6.16 -15.99
CA GLU A 174 -13.75 -5.75 -17.10
C GLU A 174 -14.04 -6.56 -18.39
N SER A 175 -14.42 -7.84 -18.26
CA SER A 175 -14.75 -8.72 -19.39
C SER A 175 -16.19 -8.51 -19.92
N GLU A 176 -17.16 -8.11 -19.08
CA GLU A 176 -18.51 -7.71 -19.51
C GLU A 176 -18.51 -6.51 -20.48
N ALA A 177 -17.45 -5.71 -20.46
CA ALA A 177 -17.26 -4.60 -21.39
C ALA A 177 -16.78 -5.04 -22.79
N ALA A 178 -16.51 -6.34 -23.01
CA ALA A 178 -16.00 -6.90 -24.26
C ALA A 178 -16.86 -8.11 -24.73
N PRO A 179 -17.80 -7.93 -25.68
CA PRO A 179 -18.66 -9.01 -26.15
C PRO A 179 -17.86 -10.13 -26.82
N GLY A 180 -17.97 -11.36 -26.29
CA GLY A 180 -17.37 -12.58 -26.87
C GLY A 180 -16.06 -13.03 -26.24
N ASP A 181 -15.64 -12.45 -25.11
CA ASP A 181 -14.44 -12.88 -24.40
C ASP A 181 -14.62 -14.28 -23.78
N PRO A 182 -13.87 -15.32 -24.24
CA PRO A 182 -13.97 -16.68 -23.72
C PRO A 182 -13.58 -16.79 -22.23
N ILE A 183 -12.91 -15.78 -21.68
CA ILE A 183 -12.50 -15.74 -20.27
C ILE A 183 -13.71 -15.52 -19.35
N TYR A 184 -14.78 -14.87 -19.82
CA TYR A 184 -15.97 -14.58 -19.02
C TYR A 184 -16.65 -15.85 -18.47
N GLY A 185 -16.79 -16.87 -19.32
CA GLY A 185 -17.38 -18.15 -18.94
C GLY A 185 -16.58 -18.85 -17.85
N HIS A 186 -15.25 -18.90 -18.03
CA HIS A 186 -14.34 -19.52 -17.05
C HIS A 186 -14.31 -18.77 -15.72
N LEU A 187 -14.29 -17.44 -15.73
CA LEU A 187 -14.33 -16.63 -14.50
C LEU A 187 -15.65 -16.82 -13.73
N THR A 188 -16.77 -16.96 -14.45
CA THR A 188 -18.09 -17.22 -13.85
C THR A 188 -18.14 -18.59 -13.17
N GLU A 189 -17.57 -19.61 -13.81
CA GLU A 189 -17.51 -20.97 -13.29
C GLU A 189 -16.62 -21.04 -12.02
N ILE A 190 -15.45 -20.39 -12.04
CA ILE A 190 -14.57 -20.29 -10.88
C ILE A 190 -15.26 -19.55 -9.71
N ARG A 191 -15.98 -18.45 -9.98
CA ARG A 191 -16.75 -17.73 -8.95
C ARG A 191 -17.77 -18.65 -8.27
N ASN A 192 -18.54 -19.40 -9.07
CA ASN A 192 -19.58 -20.28 -8.54
C ASN A 192 -18.98 -21.44 -7.73
N LEU A 193 -17.83 -21.98 -8.13
CA LEU A 193 -17.12 -23.03 -7.39
C LEU A 193 -16.56 -22.54 -6.04
N ILE A 194 -16.20 -21.26 -5.93
CA ILE A 194 -15.71 -20.69 -4.68
C ILE A 194 -16.86 -20.35 -3.72
N GLN A 195 -18.08 -20.14 -4.24
CA GLN A 195 -19.28 -19.82 -3.44
C GLN A 195 -20.11 -21.04 -3.02
N ALA A 196 -19.87 -22.22 -3.61
CA ALA A 196 -20.53 -23.49 -3.29
C ALA A 196 -19.93 -24.17 -2.05
#